data_AF-A0A353PUD4-F1
#
_entry.id   AF-A0A353PUD4-F1
#
_cell.length_a   1.000
_cell.length_b   1.000
_cell.length_c   1.000
_cell.angle_alpha   90.00
_cell.angle_beta   90.00
_cell.angle_gamma   90.00
#
_symmetry.space_group_name_H-M   'P 1'
#
loop_
_entity.id
_entity.type
_entity.pdbx_description
1 polymer ?
#
loop_
_entity_poly.entity_id
_entity_poly.type
_entity_poly.pdbx_seq_one_letter_code
_entity_poly.pdbx_strand_id
1 'polypeptide(L)'
;MMNILNGGAHAANTVDVQEFMIMPKGASSFAEGLRWCTEVYHALAGTLKEKGLLGGIGDEGGFAPNLSSDAEVLDIILESIKKAGYKAGSDFVLALDAAASEWKAGKVGEYKMPKSGRTYTAKELVAHWKDLVEKYPIFSIEDALDEEDWEGW
;
A
#
# COMPACT_ATOMS: atom_id res chain seq x y z
N MET A 1 5.99 -6.46 -8.81
CA MET A 1 5.25 -5.43 -8.05
C MET A 1 6.04 -4.14 -8.12
N MET A 2 5.38 -3.00 -8.23
CA MET A 2 6.03 -1.68 -8.26
C MET A 2 5.46 -0.82 -7.16
N ASN A 3 6.29 -0.45 -6.19
CA ASN A 3 5.93 0.50 -5.14
C ASN A 3 5.75 1.90 -5.74
N ILE A 4 4.55 2.47 -5.55
CA ILE A 4 4.20 3.79 -6.10
C ILE A 4 3.75 4.78 -5.03
N LEU A 5 3.57 4.32 -3.79
CA LEU A 5 3.26 5.16 -2.64
C LEU A 5 3.93 4.60 -1.39
N ASN A 6 4.78 5.43 -0.79
CA ASN A 6 5.56 5.09 0.40
C ASN A 6 4.86 5.55 1.68
N GLY A 7 4.92 4.71 2.70
CA GLY A 7 4.66 5.05 4.09
C GLY A 7 5.79 4.53 4.97
N GLY A 8 5.46 4.07 6.18
CA GLY A 8 6.42 3.43 7.09
C GLY A 8 7.71 4.22 7.28
N ALA A 9 8.85 3.51 7.31
CA ALA A 9 10.17 4.11 7.44
C ALA A 9 10.61 4.91 6.21
N HIS A 10 10.07 4.61 5.03
CA HIS A 10 10.48 5.20 3.74
C HIS A 10 9.91 6.59 3.45
N ALA A 11 9.06 7.12 4.33
CA ALA A 11 8.41 8.41 4.11
C ALA A 11 8.12 9.16 5.41
N ALA A 12 8.47 10.46 5.41
CA ALA A 12 8.06 11.42 6.45
C ALA A 12 6.62 11.90 6.23
N ASN A 13 5.66 10.97 6.29
CA ASN A 13 4.22 11.21 6.13
C ASN A 13 3.41 10.53 7.25
N THR A 14 2.08 10.50 7.12
CA THR A 14 1.15 9.91 8.09
C THR A 14 0.79 8.44 7.84
N VAL A 15 1.35 7.79 6.81
CA VAL A 15 0.99 6.42 6.40
C VAL A 15 1.88 5.40 7.11
N ASP A 16 1.28 4.47 7.86
CA ASP A 16 2.00 3.45 8.64
C ASP A 16 2.51 2.27 7.78
N VAL A 17 1.67 1.72 6.90
CA VAL A 17 2.07 0.69 5.91
C VAL A 17 3.23 1.19 5.06
N GLN A 18 4.25 0.35 4.89
CA GLN A 18 5.50 0.75 4.27
C GLN A 18 5.37 0.97 2.76
N GLU A 19 4.68 0.05 2.08
CA GLU A 19 4.58 0.08 0.62
C GLU A 19 3.18 -0.25 0.12
N PHE A 20 2.71 0.55 -0.83
CA PHE A 20 1.52 0.26 -1.62
C PHE A 20 1.91 0.11 -3.08
N MET A 21 1.73 -1.11 -3.58
CA MET A 21 2.26 -1.53 -4.87
C MET A 21 1.16 -1.87 -5.87
N ILE A 22 1.47 -1.65 -7.15
CA ILE A 22 0.67 -2.12 -8.28
C ILE A 22 1.37 -3.29 -8.98
N MET A 23 0.57 -4.24 -9.49
CA MET A 23 1.04 -5.38 -10.27
C MET A 23 0.29 -5.45 -11.61
N PRO A 24 0.98 -5.30 -12.76
CA PRO A 24 0.35 -5.28 -14.09
C PRO A 24 0.02 -6.70 -14.57
N LYS A 25 -0.91 -7.37 -13.87
CA LYS A 25 -1.30 -8.77 -14.07
C LYS A 25 -1.74 -9.07 -15.50
N GLY A 26 -2.41 -8.13 -16.16
CA GLY A 26 -2.95 -8.31 -17.51
C GLY A 26 -1.95 -8.05 -18.65
N ALA A 27 -0.74 -7.59 -18.35
CA ALA A 27 0.23 -7.23 -19.38
C ALA A 27 0.76 -8.46 -20.14
N SER A 28 0.95 -8.32 -21.46
CA SER A 28 1.39 -9.42 -22.34
C SER A 28 2.90 -9.70 -22.29
N SER A 29 3.68 -8.78 -21.72
CA SER A 29 5.12 -8.89 -21.57
C SER A 29 5.61 -7.99 -20.44
N PHE A 30 6.86 -8.18 -20.01
CA PHE A 30 7.50 -7.31 -19.04
C PHE A 30 7.56 -5.84 -19.51
N ALA A 31 7.91 -5.60 -20.79
CA ALA A 31 7.99 -4.26 -21.35
C ALA A 31 6.63 -3.53 -21.31
N GLU A 32 5.56 -4.25 -21.64
CA GLU A 32 4.20 -3.72 -21.53
C GLU A 32 3.80 -3.48 -20.06
N GLY A 33 4.14 -4.40 -19.16
CA GLY A 33 3.87 -4.23 -17.74
C GLY A 33 4.57 -3.00 -17.15
N LEU A 34 5.83 -2.79 -17.50
CA LEU A 34 6.59 -1.60 -17.10
C LEU A 34 5.93 -0.32 -17.64
N ARG A 35 5.58 -0.30 -18.94
CA ARG A 35 4.88 0.82 -19.57
C ARG A 35 3.57 1.14 -18.83
N TRP A 36 2.73 0.14 -18.55
CA TRP A 36 1.46 0.32 -17.86
C TRP A 36 1.69 0.89 -16.45
N CYS A 37 2.65 0.36 -15.70
CA CYS A 37 2.97 0.87 -14.37
C CYS A 37 3.43 2.33 -14.41
N THR A 38 4.27 2.71 -15.39
CA THR A 38 4.71 4.10 -15.57
C THR A 38 3.54 5.05 -15.86
N GLU A 39 2.60 4.62 -16.71
CA GLU A 39 1.38 5.40 -16.99
C GLU A 39 0.53 5.59 -15.73
N VAL A 40 0.33 4.53 -14.94
CA VAL A 40 -0.38 4.60 -13.65
C VAL A 40 0.35 5.50 -12.65
N TYR A 41 1.67 5.43 -12.57
CA TYR A 41 2.49 6.28 -11.68
C TYR A 41 2.32 7.78 -12.03
N HIS A 42 2.34 8.14 -13.31
CA HIS A 42 2.09 9.53 -13.72
C HIS A 42 0.62 9.96 -13.53
N ALA A 43 -0.34 9.05 -13.71
CA ALA A 43 -1.74 9.31 -13.38
C ALA A 43 -1.95 9.51 -11.87
N LEU A 44 -1.20 8.80 -11.03
CA LEU A 44 -1.20 8.97 -9.58
C LEU A 44 -0.67 10.35 -9.20
N ALA A 45 0.43 10.81 -9.81
CA ALA A 45 0.94 12.17 -9.62
C ALA A 45 -0.14 13.24 -9.91
N GLY A 46 -0.88 13.07 -11.00
CA GLY A 46 -2.01 13.95 -11.37
C GLY A 46 -3.13 13.91 -10.34
N THR A 47 -3.53 12.71 -9.91
CA THR A 47 -4.60 12.52 -8.92
C THR A 47 -4.26 13.12 -7.56
N LEU A 48 -3.02 12.92 -7.09
CA LEU A 48 -2.53 13.56 -5.86
C LEU A 48 -2.52 15.08 -5.99
N LYS A 49 -2.13 15.61 -7.15
CA LYS A 49 -2.11 17.07 -7.40
C LYS A 49 -3.51 17.67 -7.35
N GLU A 50 -4.48 17.02 -7.99
CA GLU A 50 -5.88 17.45 -7.99
C GLU A 50 -6.48 17.47 -6.58
N LYS A 51 -6.08 16.53 -5.72
CA LYS A 51 -6.51 16.47 -4.31
C LYS A 51 -5.71 17.38 -3.38
N GLY A 52 -4.70 18.11 -3.88
CA GLY A 52 -3.82 18.95 -3.05
C GLY A 52 -2.87 18.15 -2.16
N LEU A 53 -2.63 16.89 -2.49
CA LEU A 53 -1.83 15.92 -1.72
C LEU A 53 -0.47 15.63 -2.37
N LEU A 54 -0.20 16.16 -3.57
CA LEU A 54 1.08 15.94 -4.24
C LEU A 54 2.21 16.56 -3.41
N GLY A 55 3.00 15.69 -2.80
CA GLY A 55 4.15 16.05 -1.99
C GLY A 55 5.45 15.55 -2.62
N GLY A 56 6.38 15.17 -1.74
CA GLY A 56 7.65 14.58 -2.13
C GLY A 56 7.53 13.12 -2.56
N ILE A 57 8.71 12.56 -2.83
CA ILE A 57 8.92 11.16 -3.18
C ILE A 57 9.67 10.52 -2.01
N GLY A 58 9.31 9.29 -1.64
CA GLY A 58 10.00 8.49 -0.63
C GLY A 58 11.28 7.84 -1.16
N ASP A 59 11.92 7.01 -0.33
CA ASP A 59 13.23 6.42 -0.66
C ASP A 59 13.19 5.53 -1.92
N GLU A 60 12.04 4.94 -2.23
CA GLU A 60 11.88 3.99 -3.34
C GLU A 60 11.29 4.60 -4.62
N GLY A 61 11.13 5.92 -4.67
CA GLY A 61 10.55 6.57 -5.85
C GLY A 61 9.02 6.63 -5.85
N GLY A 62 8.33 6.09 -4.84
CA GLY A 62 6.89 6.27 -4.65
C GLY A 62 6.54 7.63 -4.05
N PHE A 63 5.31 8.09 -4.22
CA PHE A 63 4.86 9.34 -3.60
C PHE A 63 4.69 9.20 -2.09
N ALA A 64 4.91 10.29 -1.34
CA ALA A 64 4.80 10.30 0.12
C ALA A 64 3.72 11.30 0.62
N PRO A 65 2.44 11.15 0.26
CA PRO A 65 1.37 12.04 0.72
C PRO A 65 0.99 11.78 2.17
N ASN A 66 0.38 12.77 2.83
CA ASN A 66 -0.31 12.56 4.10
C ASN A 66 -1.73 12.05 3.82
N LEU A 67 -2.03 10.84 4.30
CA LEU A 67 -3.31 10.16 4.17
C LEU A 67 -3.76 9.61 5.53
N SER A 68 -5.06 9.42 5.68
CA SER A 68 -5.71 9.12 6.96
C SER A 68 -5.96 7.62 7.21
N SER A 69 -5.88 6.79 6.17
CA SER A 69 -6.08 5.35 6.26
C SER A 69 -5.55 4.58 5.04
N ASP A 70 -5.28 3.29 5.22
CA ASP A 70 -4.92 2.37 4.12
C ASP A 70 -6.00 2.32 3.04
N ALA A 71 -7.28 2.37 3.42
CA ALA A 71 -8.41 2.42 2.49
C ALA A 71 -8.34 3.66 1.57
N GLU A 72 -8.02 4.82 2.13
CA GLU A 72 -7.85 6.06 1.34
C GLU A 72 -6.69 5.96 0.35
N VAL A 73 -5.57 5.34 0.76
CA VAL A 73 -4.42 5.07 -0.12
C VAL A 73 -4.85 4.18 -1.29
N LEU A 74 -5.53 3.07 -0.98
CA LEU A 74 -6.00 2.09 -1.96
C LEU A 74 -7.00 2.71 -2.94
N ASP A 75 -7.95 3.52 -2.44
CA ASP A 75 -8.93 4.23 -3.26
C ASP A 75 -8.25 5.17 -4.27
N ILE A 76 -7.25 5.94 -3.83
CA ILE A 76 -6.48 6.84 -4.70
C ILE A 76 -5.70 6.06 -5.77
N ILE A 77 -5.10 4.92 -5.42
CA ILE A 77 -4.40 4.05 -6.37
C ILE A 77 -5.38 3.50 -7.41
N LEU A 78 -6.54 2.99 -6.98
CA LEU A 78 -7.57 2.49 -7.90
C LEU A 78 -8.14 3.58 -8.82
N GLU A 79 -8.33 4.80 -8.29
CA GLU A 79 -8.71 5.97 -9.11
C GLU A 79 -7.65 6.26 -10.18
N SER A 80 -6.38 6.18 -9.82
CA SER A 80 -5.24 6.44 -10.72
C SER A 80 -5.09 5.36 -11.80
N ILE A 81 -5.28 4.08 -11.43
CA ILE A 81 -5.35 2.96 -12.38
C ILE A 81 -6.47 3.21 -13.42
N LYS A 82 -7.65 3.62 -12.94
CA LYS A 82 -8.80 3.92 -13.81
C LYS A 82 -8.52 5.11 -14.73
N LYS A 83 -7.92 6.19 -14.21
CA LYS A 83 -7.54 7.38 -14.99
C LYS A 83 -6.49 7.08 -16.06
N ALA A 84 -5.58 6.14 -15.80
CA ALA A 84 -4.63 5.64 -16.79
C ALA A 84 -5.27 4.74 -17.86
N GLY A 85 -6.57 4.43 -17.76
CA GLY A 85 -7.32 3.64 -18.75
C GLY A 85 -7.33 2.13 -18.49
N TYR A 86 -6.89 1.69 -17.31
CA TYR A 86 -6.81 0.28 -16.93
C TYR A 86 -7.92 -0.15 -15.97
N LYS A 87 -8.17 -1.46 -15.88
CA LYS A 87 -9.16 -2.07 -14.99
C LYS A 87 -8.50 -2.74 -13.80
N ALA A 88 -8.98 -2.38 -12.60
CA ALA A 88 -8.65 -3.09 -11.38
C ALA A 88 -9.16 -4.55 -11.41
N GLY A 89 -8.40 -5.48 -10.83
CA GLY A 89 -8.65 -6.91 -10.81
C GLY A 89 -8.17 -7.68 -12.05
N SER A 90 -8.45 -7.17 -13.26
CA SER A 90 -8.04 -7.82 -14.52
C SER A 90 -6.69 -7.35 -15.02
N ASP A 91 -6.49 -6.04 -15.13
CA ASP A 91 -5.28 -5.44 -15.71
C ASP A 91 -4.25 -5.20 -14.62
N PHE A 92 -4.73 -4.70 -13.47
CA PHE A 92 -3.93 -4.48 -12.27
C PHE A 92 -4.52 -5.15 -11.03
N VAL A 93 -3.67 -5.76 -10.23
CA VAL A 93 -3.96 -6.13 -8.83
C VAL A 93 -2.99 -5.38 -7.92
N LEU A 94 -3.29 -5.34 -6.63
CA LEU A 94 -2.50 -4.61 -5.63
C LEU A 94 -1.66 -5.57 -4.79
N ALA A 95 -0.56 -5.06 -4.26
CA ALA A 95 0.24 -5.71 -3.24
C ALA A 95 0.61 -4.70 -2.16
N LEU A 96 0.82 -5.19 -0.95
CA LEU A 96 1.23 -4.39 0.21
C LEU A 96 2.49 -5.01 0.82
N ASP A 97 3.40 -4.17 1.29
CA ASP A 97 4.35 -4.52 2.34
C ASP A 97 4.00 -3.70 3.58
N ALA A 98 3.55 -4.39 4.62
CA ALA A 98 3.18 -3.77 5.89
C ALA A 98 4.43 -3.46 6.73
N ALA A 99 5.48 -4.27 6.64
CA ALA A 99 6.64 -4.25 7.54
C ALA A 99 6.22 -4.20 9.02
N ALA A 100 5.26 -5.04 9.42
CA ALA A 100 4.58 -4.93 10.71
C ALA A 100 5.49 -5.13 11.93
N SER A 101 6.70 -5.68 11.75
CA SER A 101 7.76 -5.71 12.76
C SER A 101 8.13 -4.31 13.28
N GLU A 102 7.99 -3.28 12.45
CA GLU A 102 8.19 -1.88 12.83
C GLU A 102 7.09 -1.35 13.78
N TRP A 103 6.01 -2.10 13.96
CA TRP A 103 4.89 -1.74 14.83
C TRP A 103 4.85 -2.56 16.12
N LYS A 104 5.82 -3.45 16.36
CA LYS A 104 5.80 -4.32 17.54
C LYS A 104 5.69 -3.52 18.83
N ALA A 105 4.78 -3.95 19.70
CA ALA A 105 4.51 -3.29 20.97
C ALA A 105 5.08 -4.10 22.16
N GLY A 106 4.42 -4.02 23.32
CA GLY A 106 4.98 -4.54 24.58
C GLY A 106 5.18 -6.05 24.61
N LYS A 107 4.45 -6.81 23.77
CA LYS A 107 4.49 -8.27 23.68
C LYS A 107 4.27 -8.72 22.24
N VAL A 108 4.72 -9.93 21.93
CA VAL A 108 4.40 -10.61 20.67
C VAL A 108 2.88 -10.68 20.49
N GLY A 109 2.41 -10.37 19.28
CA GLY A 109 0.99 -10.27 18.95
C GLY A 109 0.30 -8.96 19.38
N GLU A 110 1.04 -7.98 19.91
CA GLU A 110 0.56 -6.61 20.13
C GLU A 110 1.28 -5.64 19.18
N TYR A 111 0.51 -4.81 18.48
CA TYR A 111 0.99 -3.85 17.49
C TYR A 111 0.56 -2.44 17.85
N LYS A 112 1.44 -1.46 17.67
CA LYS A 112 1.17 -0.03 17.77
C LYS A 112 1.75 0.68 16.56
N MET A 113 0.85 1.14 15.70
CA MET A 113 1.19 1.93 14.52
C MET A 113 1.80 3.28 14.93
N PRO A 114 3.05 3.58 14.56
CA PRO A 114 3.80 4.72 15.10
C PRO A 114 3.27 6.08 14.65
N LYS A 115 2.67 6.19 13.46
CA LYS A 115 2.17 7.44 12.89
C LYS A 115 0.71 7.69 13.23
N SER A 116 -0.17 6.71 12.99
CA SER A 116 -1.60 6.86 13.31
C SER A 116 -1.92 6.70 14.80
N GLY A 117 -1.02 6.07 15.58
CA GLY A 117 -1.23 5.76 16.99
C GLY A 117 -2.23 4.62 17.24
N ARG A 118 -2.73 3.97 16.18
CA ARG A 118 -3.67 2.84 16.29
C ARG A 118 -2.96 1.64 16.91
N THR A 119 -3.71 0.85 17.66
CA THR A 119 -3.22 -0.38 18.29
C THR A 119 -4.04 -1.56 17.80
N TYR A 120 -3.38 -2.69 17.61
CA TYR A 120 -4.01 -3.94 17.22
C TYR A 120 -3.44 -5.08 18.06
N THR A 121 -4.28 -6.06 18.40
CA THR A 121 -3.82 -7.44 18.60
C THR A 121 -3.57 -8.10 17.25
N ALA A 122 -2.79 -9.20 17.20
CA ALA A 122 -2.58 -9.98 15.98
C ALA A 122 -3.91 -10.35 15.30
N LYS A 123 -4.88 -10.81 16.08
CA LYS A 123 -6.22 -11.15 15.58
C LYS A 123 -6.95 -9.96 14.94
N GLU A 124 -6.84 -8.78 15.54
CA GLU A 124 -7.45 -7.56 14.99
C GLU A 124 -6.72 -7.08 13.74
N LEU A 125 -5.39 -7.24 13.69
CA LEU A 125 -4.59 -6.88 12.53
C LEU A 125 -4.88 -7.82 11.34
N VAL A 126 -4.97 -9.12 11.57
CA VAL A 126 -5.42 -10.10 10.55
C VAL A 126 -6.85 -9.78 10.08
N ALA A 127 -7.75 -9.39 11.00
CA ALA A 127 -9.10 -8.99 10.62
C ALA A 127 -9.10 -7.72 9.76
N HIS A 128 -8.25 -6.74 10.07
CA HIS A 128 -8.03 -5.54 9.25
C HIS A 128 -7.57 -5.89 7.83
N TRP A 129 -6.57 -6.78 7.70
CA TRP A 129 -6.10 -7.25 6.39
C TRP A 129 -7.19 -7.97 5.60
N LYS A 130 -7.93 -8.86 6.25
CA LYS A 130 -9.06 -9.56 5.64
C LYS A 130 -10.09 -8.58 5.09
N ASP A 131 -10.45 -7.58 5.88
CA ASP A 131 -11.40 -6.54 5.50
C ASP A 131 -10.95 -5.76 4.25
N LEU A 132 -9.64 -5.50 4.10
CA LEU A 132 -9.08 -4.86 2.92
C LEU A 132 -9.09 -5.80 1.71
N VAL A 133 -8.69 -7.07 1.87
CA VAL A 133 -8.68 -8.07 0.77
C VAL A 133 -10.09 -8.33 0.24
N GLU A 134 -11.14 -8.24 1.08
CA GLU A 134 -12.53 -8.39 0.63
C GLU A 134 -13.03 -7.18 -0.18
N LYS A 135 -12.46 -5.99 0.03
CA LYS A 135 -12.90 -4.73 -0.60
C LYS A 135 -12.05 -4.34 -1.82
N TYR A 136 -10.78 -4.74 -1.84
CA TYR A 136 -9.78 -4.32 -2.81
C TYR A 136 -9.14 -5.54 -3.50
N PRO A 137 -8.68 -5.42 -4.77
CA PRO A 137 -8.04 -6.53 -5.48
C PRO A 137 -6.59 -6.73 -5.03
N ILE A 138 -6.37 -6.90 -3.73
CA ILE A 138 -5.08 -7.18 -3.11
C ILE A 138 -4.77 -8.67 -3.31
N PHE A 139 -3.62 -8.95 -3.91
CA PHE A 139 -3.19 -10.30 -4.26
C PHE A 139 -2.03 -10.81 -3.39
N SER A 140 -1.33 -9.90 -2.72
CA SER A 140 -0.17 -10.20 -1.88
C SER A 140 -0.10 -9.21 -0.73
N ILE A 141 0.22 -9.70 0.47
CA ILE A 141 0.57 -8.89 1.64
C ILE A 141 1.86 -9.49 2.20
N GLU A 142 2.92 -8.70 2.22
CA GLU A 142 4.22 -9.01 2.80
C GLU A 142 4.31 -8.47 4.23
N ASP A 143 4.99 -9.21 5.10
CA ASP A 143 5.23 -8.89 6.51
C ASP A 143 4.02 -8.30 7.25
N ALA A 144 2.87 -8.96 7.05
CA ALA A 144 1.57 -8.58 7.59
C ALA A 144 1.51 -8.60 9.13
N LEU A 145 2.45 -9.33 9.75
CA LEU A 145 2.66 -9.49 11.17
C LEU A 145 4.16 -9.44 11.45
N ASP A 146 4.50 -9.18 12.72
CA ASP A 146 5.87 -9.16 13.23
C ASP A 146 6.61 -10.49 12.98
N GLU A 147 7.92 -10.41 12.76
CA GLU A 147 8.80 -11.55 12.47
C GLU A 147 8.86 -12.60 13.58
N GLU A 148 8.54 -12.23 14.83
CA GLU A 148 8.49 -13.13 15.98
C GLU A 148 7.05 -13.61 16.30
N ASP A 149 6.01 -13.12 15.61
CA ASP A 149 4.61 -13.53 15.83
C ASP A 149 4.21 -14.81 15.09
N TRP A 150 4.91 -15.91 15.41
CA TRP A 150 4.67 -17.22 14.81
C TRP A 150 3.28 -17.81 15.09
N GLU A 151 2.59 -17.38 16.15
CA GLU A 151 1.22 -17.84 16.45
C GLU A 151 0.18 -17.08 15.62
N GLY A 152 0.44 -15.80 15.32
CA GLY A 152 -0.40 -15.00 14.43
C GLY A 152 -0.30 -15.40 12.96
N TRP A 153 0.90 -15.79 12.49
CA TRP A 153 1.17 -16.30 11.13
C TRP A 153 0.53 -17.66 10.85
#